data_AF-A0A645B9S2-F1
#
_entry.id   AF-A0A645B9S2-F1
#
_cell.length_a   1.000
_cell.length_b   1.000
_cell.length_c   1.000
_cell.angle_alpha   90.00
_cell.angle_beta   90.00
_cell.angle_gamma   90.00
#
_symmetry.space_group_name_H-M   'P 1'
#
loop_
_entity.id
_entity.type
_entity.pdbx_description
1 polymer ?
#
loop_
_entity_poly.entity_id
_entity_poly.type
_entity_poly.pdbx_seq_one_letter_code
_entity_poly.pdbx_strand_id
1 'polypeptide(L)' 'MGCSACNNGYKGRVGIYEVMPITEEMQRITLRDGSALEIAEQARIEGVRSLRTSGLHKARIGVTSLEEVLACTNE' A
#
# COMPACT_ATOMS: atom_id res chain seq x y z
N MET A 1 8.67 -15.70 -17.80
CA MET A 1 8.10 -17.00 -18.22
C MET A 1 6.61 -16.80 -18.44
N GLY A 2 6.11 -17.12 -19.63
CA GLY A 2 4.67 -17.07 -19.95
C GLY A 2 4.19 -18.43 -20.47
N CYS A 3 2.90 -18.72 -20.31
CA CYS A 3 2.23 -19.91 -20.82
C CYS A 3 0.89 -19.52 -21.48
N SER A 4 0.26 -20.48 -22.17
CA SER A 4 -1.03 -20.28 -22.85
C SER A 4 -2.19 -19.88 -21.93
N ALA A 5 -2.05 -20.08 -20.62
CA ALA A 5 -3.08 -19.79 -19.62
C ALA A 5 -2.88 -18.46 -18.88
N CYS A 6 -1.85 -17.69 -19.22
CA CYS A 6 -1.53 -16.41 -18.57
C CYS A 6 -1.50 -15.26 -19.57
N ASN A 7 -1.61 -14.03 -19.07
CA ASN A 7 -1.32 -12.83 -19.82
C ASN A 7 0.08 -12.33 -19.42
N ASN A 8 1.08 -12.58 -20.26
CA ASN A 8 2.47 -12.16 -20.06
C ASN A 8 3.08 -12.58 -18.70
N GLY A 9 2.75 -13.78 -18.23
CA GLY A 9 3.25 -14.30 -16.94
C GLY A 9 2.36 -13.97 -15.73
N TYR A 10 1.29 -13.20 -15.92
CA TYR A 10 0.33 -12.86 -14.86
C TYR A 10 -1.03 -13.50 -15.13
N LYS A 11 -1.77 -13.85 -14.07
CA LYS A 11 -3.14 -14.35 -14.15
C LYS A 11 -3.96 -13.82 -12.99
N GLY A 12 -5.02 -13.08 -13.29
CA GLY A 12 -5.84 -12.40 -12.28
C GLY A 12 -5.20 -11.10 -11.80
N ARG A 13 -5.79 -10.52 -10.76
CA ARG A 13 -5.34 -9.27 -10.12
C ARG A 13 -5.51 -9.38 -8.62
N VAL A 14 -4.71 -8.63 -7.88
CA VAL A 14 -4.76 -8.55 -6.42
C VAL A 14 -4.75 -7.08 -5.99
N GLY A 15 -5.62 -6.71 -5.05
CA GLY A 15 -5.59 -5.37 -4.47
C GLY A 15 -4.47 -5.21 -3.46
N ILE A 16 -3.78 -4.08 -3.45
CA ILE A 16 -2.91 -3.64 -2.36
C ILE A 16 -3.62 -2.51 -1.62
N TYR A 17 -3.45 -2.45 -0.31
CA TYR A 17 -4.26 -1.58 0.55
C TYR A 17 -3.38 -0.82 1.53
N GLU A 18 -3.75 0.42 1.73
CA GLU A 18 -3.32 1.29 2.80
C GLU A 18 -4.57 1.63 3.59
N VAL A 19 -4.67 1.06 4.80
CA VAL A 19 -5.87 1.17 5.63
C VAL A 19 -5.49 1.89 6.89
N MET A 20 -5.96 3.13 7.02
CA MET A 20 -5.69 4.02 8.14
C MET A 20 -6.92 4.08 9.06
N PRO A 21 -6.89 3.43 10.24
CA PRO A 21 -7.92 3.61 11.25
C PRO A 21 -7.95 5.06 11.74
N ILE A 22 -9.15 5.58 12.02
CA ILE A 22 -9.31 6.89 12.66
C ILE A 22 -9.14 6.72 14.17
N THR A 23 -7.90 6.82 14.64
CA THR A 23 -7.54 6.82 16.07
C THR A 23 -7.83 8.18 16.71
N GLU A 24 -7.71 8.28 18.04
CA GLU A 24 -7.83 9.56 18.75
C GLU A 24 -6.78 10.58 18.27
N GLU A 25 -5.55 10.14 17.96
CA GLU A 25 -4.52 11.03 17.42
C GLU A 25 -4.87 11.54 16.03
N MET A 26 -5.37 10.65 15.16
CA MET A 26 -5.84 11.05 13.83
C MET A 26 -6.95 12.08 13.93
N GLN A 27 -7.92 11.87 14.82
CA GLN A 27 -8.99 12.83 15.09
C GLN A 27 -8.43 14.17 15.55
N ARG A 28 -7.46 14.17 16.47
CA ARG A 28 -6.81 15.41 16.92
C ARG A 28 -6.15 16.18 15.79
N ILE A 29 -5.44 15.49 14.89
CA ILE A 29 -4.81 16.11 13.71
C ILE A 29 -5.89 16.68 12.78
N THR A 30 -6.95 15.94 12.50
CA THR A 30 -8.06 16.43 11.66
C THR A 30 -8.77 17.64 12.27
N LEU A 31 -9.05 17.64 13.57
CA LEU A 31 -9.78 18.72 14.26
C LEU A 31 -9.02 20.05 14.31
N ARG A 32 -7.69 20.02 14.16
CA ARG A 32 -6.85 21.23 14.10
C ARG A 32 -6.42 21.60 12.68
N ASP A 33 -7.11 21.08 11.66
CA ASP A 33 -6.81 21.27 10.24
C ASP A 33 -5.36 20.85 9.87
N GLY A 34 -4.90 19.74 10.44
CA GLY A 34 -3.59 19.18 10.15
C GLY A 34 -3.41 18.78 8.69
N SER A 35 -2.19 18.93 8.19
CA SER A 35 -1.80 18.62 6.82
C SER A 35 -1.83 17.12 6.52
N ALA A 36 -1.91 16.78 5.23
CA ALA A 36 -1.77 15.39 4.78
C ALA A 36 -0.43 14.75 5.21
N LEU A 37 0.63 15.55 5.34
CA LEU A 37 1.93 15.07 5.81
C LEU A 37 1.91 14.68 7.29
N GLU A 38 1.22 15.45 8.13
CA GLU A 38 1.04 15.12 9.55
C GLU A 38 0.19 13.85 9.72
N ILE A 39 -0.85 13.70 8.90
CA ILE A 39 -1.68 12.49 8.87
C ILE A 39 -0.84 11.28 8.43
N ALA A 40 -0.05 11.42 7.36
CA ALA A 40 0.80 10.33 6.86
C ALA A 40 1.86 9.90 7.89
N GLU A 41 2.47 10.87 8.58
CA GLU A 41 3.44 10.58 9.64
C GLU A 41 2.80 9.89 10.84
N GLN A 42 1.62 10.34 11.27
CA GLN A 42 0.88 9.67 12.34
C GLN A 42 0.50 8.24 11.95
N ALA A 43 0.08 8.01 10.71
CA ALA A 43 -0.25 6.67 10.22
C ALA A 43 0.96 5.75 10.24
N ARG A 44 2.14 6.28 9.88
CA ARG A 44 3.42 5.56 9.95
C ARG A 44 3.78 5.19 11.38
N ILE A 45 3.61 6.10 12.34
CA ILE A 45 3.84 5.86 13.77
C ILE A 45 2.93 4.75 14.29
N GLU A 46 1.67 4.73 13.85
CA GLU A 46 0.67 3.72 14.21
C GLU A 46 0.87 2.38 13.48
N GLY A 47 1.90 2.26 12.64
CA GLY A 47 2.25 1.02 11.95
C GLY A 47 1.37 0.72 10.74
N VAL A 48 0.64 1.72 10.21
CA VAL A 48 -0.07 1.59 8.94
C VAL A 48 0.95 1.38 7.83
N ARG A 49 0.74 0.31 7.03
CA ARG A 49 1.56 0.05 5.85
C ARG A 49 1.09 0.94 4.71
N SER A 50 2.03 1.65 4.09
CA SER A 50 1.76 2.33 2.83
C SER A 50 1.41 1.34 1.72
N LEU A 51 0.82 1.82 0.62
CA LEU A 51 0.60 1.02 -0.58
C LEU A 51 1.88 0.31 -1.05
N ARG A 52 3.02 1.02 -1.04
CA ARG A 52 4.34 0.47 -1.41
C ARG A 52 4.73 -0.65 -0.46
N THR A 53 4.66 -0.46 0.85
CA THR A 53 5.02 -1.52 1.82
C THR A 53 4.10 -2.73 1.74
N SER A 54 2.80 -2.50 1.57
CA SER A 54 1.79 -3.55 1.37
C SER A 54 2.05 -4.34 0.08
N GLY A 55 2.39 -3.67 -1.02
CA GLY A 55 2.78 -4.29 -2.28
C GLY A 55 4.05 -5.11 -2.16
N LEU A 56 5.10 -4.56 -1.55
CA LEU A 56 6.37 -5.26 -1.32
C LEU A 56 6.18 -6.51 -0.46
N HIS A 57 5.30 -6.46 0.54
CA HIS A 57 4.95 -7.65 1.32
C HIS A 57 4.32 -8.74 0.44
N LYS A 58 3.42 -8.39 -0.48
CA LYS A 58 2.81 -9.33 -1.43
C LYS A 58 3.80 -9.87 -2.45
N ALA A 59 4.74 -9.05 -2.92
CA ALA A 59 5.81 -9.49 -3.80
C ALA A 59 6.73 -10.50 -3.09
N ARG A 60 7.07 -10.24 -1.81
CA ARG A 60 7.89 -11.14 -0.99
C ARG A 60 7.28 -12.54 -0.85
N ILE A 61 5.96 -12.63 -0.75
CA ILE A 61 5.24 -13.93 -0.64
C ILE A 61 4.82 -14.51 -2.00
N GLY A 62 5.29 -13.94 -3.12
CA GLY A 62 5.07 -14.48 -4.47
C GLY A 62 3.68 -14.23 -5.07
N VAL A 63 2.91 -13.29 -4.52
CA VAL A 63 1.54 -12.99 -4.99
C VAL A 63 1.53 -11.96 -6.12
N THR A 64 2.54 -11.10 -6.20
CA THR A 64 2.77 -10.16 -7.31
C THR A 64 4.27 -10.05 -7.59
N SER A 65 4.66 -9.32 -8.64
CA SER A 65 6.07 -9.05 -8.94
C SER A 65 6.52 -7.73 -8.29
N LEU A 66 7.83 -7.55 -8.13
CA LEU A 66 8.39 -6.26 -7.73
C LEU A 66 8.08 -5.18 -8.77
N GLU A 67 8.15 -5.52 -10.06
CA GLU A 67 7.86 -4.62 -11.17
C GLU A 67 6.44 -4.03 -11.08
N GLU A 68 5.42 -4.86 -10.84
CA GLU A 68 4.03 -4.39 -10.68
C GLU A 68 3.89 -3.46 -9.47
N VAL A 69 4.56 -3.77 -8.35
CA VAL A 69 4.52 -2.91 -7.16
C VAL A 69 5.14 -1.54 -7.45
N LEU A 70 6.29 -1.51 -8.12
CA LEU A 70 6.96 -0.27 -8.49
C LEU A 70 6.14 0.56 -9.48
N ALA A 71 5.46 -0.09 -10.44
CA ALA A 71 4.65 0.59 -11.45
C ALA A 71 3.32 1.13 -10.89
N CYS A 72 2.72 0.46 -9.90
CA CYS A 72 1.41 0.83 -9.36
C CYS A 72 1.42 1.66 -8.07
N THR A 73 2.59 2.00 -7.52
CA THR A 73 2.69 2.77 -6.27
C THR A 73 3.77 3.82 -6.33
N ASN A 74 3.56 4.96 -5.65
CA ASN A 74 4.56 6.01 -5.47
C ASN A 74 5.30 5.83 -4.13
N GLU A 75 6.42 6.53 -3.99
CA GLU A 75 7.13 6.67 -2.71
C GLU A 75 6.53 7.79 -1.85
#